data_AF-A0A4Q1ESI9-F1
#
_entry.id   AF-A0A4Q1ESI9-F1
#
_cell.length_a   1.000
_cell.length_b   1.000
_cell.length_c   1.000
_cell.angle_alpha   90.00
_cell.angle_beta   90.00
_cell.angle_gamma   90.00
#
_symmetry.space_group_name_H-M   'P 1'
#
loop_
_entity.id
_entity.type
_entity.pdbx_description
1 polymer ?
#
loop_
_entity_poly.entity_id
_entity_poly.type
_entity_poly.pdbx_seq_one_letter_code
_entity_poly.pdbx_strand_id
1 'polypeptide(L)'
;MKNILIIFLCFIMYGNSFGQSESRIQLSGIWTGKAEGHPIKFEILEKNPNSITFSFINFQNERFTILKSDVTANEKNEFIISIKEAKFSSQRYEDCIFSTGTLTLSDVLQNSMRLNLKSVGPICFISYDVGRNMDDIKDLILTKEKSNK
;
A
#
# COMPACT_ATOMS: atom_id res chain seq x y z
N MET A 1 -10.57 -16.25 -73.39
CA MET A 1 -10.78 -15.12 -72.47
C MET A 1 -11.55 -15.63 -71.25
N LYS A 2 -11.19 -15.13 -70.06
CA LYS A 2 -11.73 -15.42 -68.72
C LYS A 2 -11.16 -16.66 -68.01
N ASN A 3 -9.92 -16.49 -67.53
CA ASN A 3 -9.38 -17.22 -66.39
C ASN A 3 -9.96 -16.62 -65.10
N ILE A 4 -10.51 -17.43 -64.20
CA ILE A 4 -10.62 -17.08 -62.78
C ILE A 4 -10.28 -18.33 -61.97
N LEU A 5 -9.04 -18.39 -61.52
CA LEU A 5 -8.52 -19.38 -60.58
C LEU A 5 -8.63 -18.74 -59.19
N ILE A 6 -9.57 -19.20 -58.36
CA ILE A 6 -9.76 -18.70 -56.99
C ILE A 6 -8.80 -19.47 -56.08
N ILE A 7 -7.66 -18.87 -55.77
CA ILE A 7 -6.71 -19.40 -54.78
C ILE A 7 -7.17 -18.93 -53.39
N PHE A 8 -7.72 -19.88 -52.63
CA PHE A 8 -7.86 -19.81 -51.18
C PHE A 8 -6.43 -19.88 -50.58
N LEU A 9 -5.92 -18.76 -50.07
CA LEU A 9 -4.75 -18.78 -49.19
C LEU A 9 -5.05 -18.03 -47.91
N CYS A 10 -5.44 -18.83 -46.90
CA CYS A 10 -5.43 -18.46 -45.50
C CYS A 10 -3.98 -18.21 -45.06
N PHE A 11 -3.52 -16.96 -45.16
CA PHE A 11 -2.37 -16.54 -44.36
C PHE A 11 -2.86 -16.20 -42.97
N ILE A 12 -2.78 -17.21 -42.11
CA ILE A 12 -2.80 -17.09 -40.66
C ILE A 12 -1.56 -16.27 -40.31
N MET A 13 -1.68 -14.94 -40.32
CA MET A 13 -0.71 -14.10 -39.64
C MET A 13 -0.94 -14.30 -38.15
N TYR A 14 -0.19 -15.26 -37.60
CA TYR A 14 0.20 -15.26 -36.19
C TYR A 14 0.92 -13.94 -35.92
N GLY A 15 0.14 -12.90 -35.64
CA GLY A 15 0.62 -11.81 -34.81
C GLY A 15 0.87 -12.42 -33.45
N ASN A 16 2.11 -12.84 -33.20
CA ASN A 16 2.63 -13.03 -31.86
C ASN A 16 2.45 -11.69 -31.15
N SER A 17 1.28 -11.50 -30.52
CA SER A 17 1.09 -10.46 -29.53
C SER A 17 2.06 -10.84 -28.42
N PHE A 18 3.20 -10.17 -28.47
CA PHE A 18 4.23 -10.19 -27.46
C PHE A 18 3.51 -9.94 -26.14
N GLY A 19 3.28 -11.01 -25.39
CA GLY A 19 2.80 -10.96 -24.02
C GLY A 19 3.89 -10.31 -23.19
N GLN A 20 4.00 -8.99 -23.30
CA GLN A 20 4.76 -8.18 -22.38
C GLN A 20 3.95 -8.19 -21.10
N SER A 21 4.15 -9.20 -20.26
CA SER A 21 3.76 -9.10 -18.86
C SER A 21 4.61 -7.97 -18.30
N GLU A 22 4.11 -6.73 -18.35
CA GLU A 22 4.58 -5.70 -17.45
C GLU A 22 4.52 -6.32 -16.06
N SER A 23 5.68 -6.52 -15.45
CA SER A 23 5.77 -7.00 -14.08
C SER A 23 5.12 -5.93 -13.22
N ARG A 24 3.80 -6.01 -13.02
CA ARG A 24 3.10 -5.12 -12.11
C ARG A 24 3.79 -5.22 -10.77
N ILE A 25 4.29 -4.09 -10.27
CA ILE A 25 4.94 -4.05 -8.97
C ILE A 25 3.92 -4.53 -7.93
N GLN A 26 4.18 -5.70 -7.36
CA GLN A 26 3.30 -6.25 -6.34
C GLN A 26 3.53 -5.48 -5.05
N LEU A 27 2.62 -4.56 -4.72
CA LEU A 27 2.66 -3.79 -3.48
C LEU A 27 2.39 -4.66 -2.24
N SER A 28 1.58 -5.71 -2.38
CA SER A 28 1.25 -6.59 -1.27
C SER A 28 2.49 -7.27 -0.69
N GLY A 29 2.52 -7.34 0.65
CA GLY A 29 3.62 -7.88 1.43
C GLY A 29 3.94 -7.08 2.69
N ILE A 30 4.98 -7.52 3.39
CA ILE A 30 5.54 -6.83 4.54
C ILE A 30 6.73 -6.02 4.06
N TRP A 31 6.77 -4.77 4.49
CA TRP A 31 7.82 -3.80 4.21
C TRP A 31 8.43 -3.37 5.54
N THR A 32 9.74 -3.25 5.60
CA THR A 32 10.48 -2.99 6.84
C THR A 32 11.30 -1.72 6.72
N GLY A 33 11.37 -0.94 7.80
CA GLY A 33 12.16 0.29 7.85
C GLY A 33 12.52 0.66 9.28
N LYS A 34 13.10 1.84 9.44
CA LYS A 34 13.42 2.39 10.77
C LYS A 34 12.90 3.82 10.88
N ALA A 35 12.03 4.08 11.85
CA ALA A 35 11.64 5.43 12.24
C ALA A 35 12.37 5.77 13.54
N GLU A 36 13.08 6.89 13.57
CA GLU A 36 13.86 7.34 14.75
C GLU A 36 14.82 6.26 15.32
N GLY A 37 15.40 5.43 14.43
CA GLY A 37 16.28 4.33 14.82
C GLY A 37 15.57 3.06 15.29
N HIS A 38 14.26 3.10 15.53
CA HIS A 38 13.47 1.94 15.93
C HIS A 38 12.91 1.19 14.71
N PRO A 39 12.97 -0.15 14.69
CA PRO A 39 12.43 -0.93 13.59
C PRO A 39 10.91 -0.79 13.55
N ILE A 40 10.37 -0.59 12.36
CA ILE A 40 8.93 -0.64 12.10
C ILE A 40 8.65 -1.56 10.92
N LYS A 41 7.43 -2.10 10.90
CA LYS A 41 6.90 -2.84 9.76
C LYS A 41 5.68 -2.12 9.20
N PHE A 42 5.57 -2.13 7.88
CA PHE A 42 4.42 -1.67 7.15
C PHE A 42 3.89 -2.82 6.30
N GLU A 43 2.64 -3.19 6.51
CA GLU A 43 2.02 -4.34 5.86
C GLU A 43 0.92 -3.86 4.92
N ILE A 44 0.98 -4.31 3.66
CA ILE A 44 -0.05 -4.11 2.65
C ILE A 44 -0.66 -5.48 2.36
N LEU A 45 -1.92 -5.67 2.77
CA LEU A 45 -2.67 -6.89 2.50
C LEU A 45 -3.74 -6.61 1.45
N GLU A 46 -3.66 -7.31 0.33
CA GLU A 46 -4.69 -7.32 -0.70
C GLU A 46 -5.48 -8.62 -0.52
N LYS A 47 -6.65 -8.53 0.12
CA LYS A 47 -7.51 -9.71 0.32
C LYS A 47 -8.30 -10.02 -0.95
N ASN A 48 -8.85 -8.96 -1.55
CA ASN A 48 -9.67 -8.99 -2.75
C ASN A 48 -9.26 -7.79 -3.64
N PRO A 49 -9.55 -7.80 -4.96
CA PRO A 49 -9.16 -6.71 -5.87
C PRO A 49 -9.65 -5.31 -5.46
N ASN A 50 -10.71 -5.25 -4.64
CA ASN A 50 -11.34 -4.02 -4.18
C ASN A 50 -11.07 -3.72 -2.70
N SER A 51 -10.22 -4.50 -2.02
CA SER A 51 -9.96 -4.36 -0.59
C SER A 51 -8.48 -4.50 -0.30
N ILE A 52 -7.87 -3.34 -0.01
CA ILE A 52 -6.48 -3.22 0.44
C ILE A 52 -6.51 -2.75 1.88
N THR A 53 -5.83 -3.48 2.76
CA THR A 53 -5.61 -3.11 4.15
C THR A 53 -4.17 -2.67 4.34
N PHE A 54 -3.98 -1.52 4.99
CA PHE A 54 -2.68 -0.99 5.34
C PHE A 54 -2.50 -1.08 6.85
N SER A 55 -1.34 -1.54 7.32
CA SER A 55 -1.04 -1.61 8.75
C SER A 55 0.39 -1.17 9.06
N PHE A 56 0.58 -0.45 10.15
CA PHE A 56 1.89 -0.19 10.74
C PHE A 56 2.06 -1.03 11.99
N ILE A 57 3.25 -1.56 12.21
CA ILE A 57 3.62 -2.28 13.42
C ILE A 57 4.86 -1.62 13.98
N ASN A 58 4.76 -1.09 15.19
CA ASN A 58 5.87 -0.42 15.86
C ASN A 58 6.83 -1.43 16.50
N PHE A 59 7.92 -0.94 17.10
CA PHE A 59 8.92 -1.77 17.77
C PHE A 59 8.39 -2.47 19.05
N GLN A 60 7.24 -2.02 19.57
CA GLN A 60 6.53 -2.66 20.69
C GLN A 60 5.51 -3.71 20.20
N ASN A 61 5.49 -3.99 18.89
CA ASN A 61 4.56 -4.90 18.23
C ASN A 61 3.08 -4.47 18.35
N GLU A 62 2.82 -3.19 18.63
CA GLU A 62 1.48 -2.62 18.53
C GLU A 62 1.18 -2.32 17.06
N ARG A 63 0.03 -2.79 16.59
CA ARG A 63 -0.40 -2.67 15.21
C ARG A 63 -1.42 -1.55 15.08
N PHE A 64 -1.13 -0.57 14.24
CA PHE A 64 -2.06 0.45 13.78
C PHE A 64 -2.63 0.01 12.42
N THR A 65 -3.92 -0.28 12.36
CA THR A 65 -4.60 -0.78 11.16
C THR A 65 -5.51 0.30 10.58
N ILE A 66 -5.36 0.60 9.30
CA ILE A 66 -6.28 1.46 8.54
C ILE A 66 -7.48 0.61 8.15
N LEU A 67 -8.64 0.93 8.76
CA LEU A 67 -9.89 0.20 8.60
C LEU A 67 -10.70 0.72 7.40
N LYS A 68 -10.63 2.03 7.14
CA LYS A 68 -11.29 2.69 6.01
C LYS A 68 -10.38 3.75 5.41
N SER A 69 -10.27 3.74 4.08
CA SER A 69 -9.51 4.75 3.33
C SER A 69 -9.98 4.87 1.89
N ASP A 70 -9.74 6.03 1.29
CA ASP A 70 -9.76 6.18 -0.16
C ASP A 70 -8.33 6.13 -0.70
N VAL A 71 -8.12 5.45 -1.83
CA VAL A 71 -6.81 5.38 -2.48
C VAL A 71 -6.91 6.07 -3.83
N THR A 72 -6.01 7.02 -4.07
CA THR A 72 -5.90 7.74 -5.35
C THR A 72 -4.43 7.73 -5.80
N ALA A 73 -4.20 7.91 -7.09
CA ALA A 73 -2.88 8.21 -7.63
C ALA A 73 -2.85 9.67 -8.08
N ASN A 74 -1.77 10.38 -7.75
CA ASN A 74 -1.60 11.75 -8.23
C ASN A 74 -0.81 11.81 -9.55
N GLU A 75 -0.60 13.01 -10.07
CA GLU A 75 0.14 13.26 -11.33
C GLU A 75 1.61 12.80 -11.30
N LYS A 76 2.16 12.55 -10.11
CA LYS A 76 3.53 12.05 -9.89
C LYS A 76 3.58 10.52 -9.73
N ASN A 77 2.47 9.82 -9.98
CA ASN A 77 2.31 8.38 -9.71
C ASN A 77 2.54 8.00 -8.23
N GLU A 78 2.29 8.92 -7.30
CA GLU A 78 2.30 8.62 -5.88
C GLU A 78 0.94 8.08 -5.46
N PHE A 79 0.91 7.02 -4.66
CA PHE A 79 -0.33 6.51 -4.08
C PHE A 79 -0.66 7.34 -2.84
N ILE A 80 -1.80 8.01 -2.87
CA ILE A 80 -2.34 8.82 -1.77
C ILE A 80 -3.48 8.03 -1.13
N ILE A 81 -3.24 7.58 0.11
CA ILE A 81 -4.20 6.85 0.94
C ILE A 81 -4.76 7.84 1.97
N SER A 82 -5.99 8.29 1.73
CA SER A 82 -6.73 9.16 2.64
C SER A 82 -7.39 8.30 3.72
N ILE A 83 -6.85 8.34 4.94
CA ILE A 83 -7.34 7.57 6.09
C ILE A 83 -8.62 8.21 6.61
N LYS A 84 -9.70 7.41 6.67
CA LYS A 84 -11.00 7.80 7.25
C LYS A 84 -11.23 7.18 8.62
N GLU A 85 -10.64 6.00 8.85
CA GLU A 85 -10.78 5.29 10.11
C GLU A 85 -9.58 4.36 10.29
N ALA A 86 -8.93 4.44 11.45
CA ALA A 86 -7.85 3.53 11.84
C ALA A 86 -7.86 3.30 13.36
N LYS A 87 -7.26 2.19 13.80
CA LYS A 87 -7.26 1.73 15.19
C LYS A 87 -5.98 1.00 15.56
N PHE A 88 -5.55 1.11 16.82
CA PHE A 88 -4.49 0.29 17.40
C PHE A 88 -5.00 -1.07 17.91
N SER A 89 -4.18 -2.11 17.81
CA SER A 89 -4.48 -3.45 18.32
C SER A 89 -4.39 -3.57 19.84
N SER A 90 -3.82 -2.57 20.51
CA SER A 90 -3.62 -2.57 21.97
C SER A 90 -4.94 -2.30 22.68
N GLN A 91 -5.28 -3.10 23.69
CA GLN A 91 -6.47 -2.90 24.54
C GLN A 91 -6.48 -1.50 25.19
N ARG A 92 -5.29 -0.94 25.45
CA ARG A 92 -5.12 0.41 26.00
C ARG A 92 -5.74 1.50 25.13
N TYR A 93 -5.84 1.26 23.82
CA TYR A 93 -6.34 2.22 22.83
C TYR A 93 -7.56 1.67 22.09
N GLU A 94 -8.28 0.72 22.70
CA GLU A 94 -9.41 0.06 22.05
C GLU A 94 -10.52 1.06 21.69
N ASP A 95 -10.71 2.08 22.52
CA ASP A 95 -11.71 3.13 22.32
C ASP A 95 -11.19 4.28 21.44
N CYS A 96 -9.94 4.21 20.95
CA CYS A 96 -9.32 5.23 20.12
C CYS A 96 -9.60 5.01 18.64
N ILE A 97 -10.23 6.02 18.04
CA ILE A 97 -10.48 6.09 16.61
C ILE A 97 -9.65 7.24 16.03
N PHE A 98 -8.86 6.92 15.01
CA PHE A 98 -8.10 7.90 14.25
C PHE A 98 -8.88 8.19 12.98
N SER A 99 -9.43 9.40 12.89
CA SER A 99 -10.50 9.73 11.94
C SER A 99 -10.01 10.43 10.67
N THR A 100 -8.79 11.01 10.67
CA THR A 100 -8.23 11.67 9.49
C THR A 100 -6.71 11.56 9.43
N GLY A 101 -6.19 11.31 8.24
CA GLY A 101 -4.75 11.24 7.98
C GLY A 101 -4.47 10.95 6.51
N THR A 102 -3.22 11.09 6.09
CA THR A 102 -2.77 10.82 4.73
C THR A 102 -1.51 9.99 4.79
N LEU A 103 -1.54 8.87 4.07
CA LEU A 103 -0.36 8.07 3.80
C LEU A 103 -0.01 8.21 2.33
N THR A 104 1.25 8.51 2.05
CA THR A 104 1.76 8.67 0.69
C THR A 104 2.84 7.64 0.44
N LEU A 105 2.64 6.81 -0.60
CA LEU A 105 3.67 5.92 -1.13
C LEU A 105 4.24 6.54 -2.40
N SER A 106 5.54 6.79 -2.40
CA SER A 106 6.29 7.31 -3.54
C SER A 106 7.52 6.47 -3.81
N ASP A 107 8.18 6.68 -4.95
CA ASP A 107 9.36 5.92 -5.37
C ASP A 107 9.16 4.39 -5.27
N VAL A 108 7.97 3.92 -5.67
CA VAL A 108 7.58 2.51 -5.55
C VAL A 108 8.37 1.69 -6.57
N LEU A 109 9.30 0.89 -6.07
CA LEU A 109 10.11 -0.07 -6.82
C LEU A 109 9.81 -1.49 -6.32
N GLN A 110 10.36 -2.50 -7.00
CA GLN A 110 10.08 -3.91 -6.70
C GLN A 110 10.39 -4.30 -5.23
N ASN A 111 11.45 -3.74 -4.66
CA ASN A 111 11.94 -4.10 -3.32
C ASN A 111 12.10 -2.90 -2.38
N SER A 112 11.76 -1.69 -2.83
CA SER A 112 11.86 -0.49 -2.02
C SER A 112 10.72 0.47 -2.31
N MET A 113 10.29 1.21 -1.31
CA MET A 113 9.39 2.34 -1.50
C MET A 113 9.64 3.38 -0.42
N ARG A 114 9.21 4.61 -0.70
CA ARG A 114 9.20 5.69 0.28
C ARG A 114 7.79 5.84 0.84
N LEU A 115 7.71 6.00 2.16
CA LEU A 115 6.47 6.20 2.88
C LEU A 115 6.50 7.50 3.68
N ASN A 116 5.45 8.29 3.50
CA ASN A 116 5.12 9.40 4.37
C ASN A 116 3.78 9.12 5.04
N LEU A 117 3.67 9.42 6.33
CA LEU A 117 2.43 9.41 7.09
C LEU A 117 2.25 10.77 7.74
N LYS A 118 1.11 11.39 7.47
CA LYS A 118 0.64 12.56 8.18
C LYS A 118 -0.68 12.21 8.85
N SER A 119 -0.72 12.13 10.17
CA SER A 119 -1.94 11.75 10.89
C SER A 119 -2.48 12.90 11.73
N VAL A 120 -3.81 12.98 11.82
CA VAL A 120 -4.47 13.77 12.86
C VAL A 120 -4.63 12.87 14.08
N GLY A 121 -4.40 13.42 15.27
CA GLY A 121 -4.42 12.69 16.53
C GLY A 121 -5.72 11.93 16.82
N PRO A 122 -5.70 10.99 17.77
CA PRO A 122 -6.86 10.17 18.07
C PRO A 122 -8.04 10.99 18.59
N ILE A 123 -9.25 10.52 18.32
CA ILE A 123 -10.46 10.91 19.03
C ILE A 123 -10.77 9.80 20.04
N CYS A 124 -10.36 9.99 21.30
CA CYS A 124 -10.76 9.13 22.42
C CYS A 124 -10.56 9.82 23.77
N PHE A 125 -11.31 9.34 24.77
CA PHE A 125 -11.06 9.66 26.18
C PHE A 125 -10.07 8.64 26.75
N ILE A 126 -8.79 8.92 26.60
CA ILE A 126 -7.77 8.28 27.45
C ILE A 126 -7.66 9.19 28.67
N SER A 127 -7.67 8.65 29.89
CA SER A 127 -7.54 9.41 31.15
C SER A 127 -6.59 10.62 31.03
N TYR A 128 -6.88 11.71 31.74
CA TYR A 128 -6.31 13.08 31.63
C TYR A 128 -4.84 13.28 31.20
N ASP A 129 -3.95 12.29 31.29
CA ASP A 129 -2.49 12.40 31.07
C ASP A 129 -1.93 11.58 29.90
N VAL A 130 -2.73 10.98 29.02
CA VAL A 130 -2.19 10.11 27.94
C VAL A 130 -2.78 10.44 26.56
N GLY A 131 -2.40 11.59 26.02
CA GLY A 131 -2.51 11.83 24.57
C GLY A 131 -1.31 11.20 23.85
N ARG A 132 -1.52 10.13 23.09
CA ARG A 132 -0.52 9.60 22.13
C ARG A 132 -1.00 9.93 20.73
N ASN A 133 -0.48 11.00 20.15
CA ASN A 133 -0.51 11.14 18.70
C ASN A 133 0.39 10.05 18.11
N MET A 134 0.00 9.49 16.96
CA MET A 134 0.98 8.81 16.11
C MET A 134 1.78 9.92 15.44
N ASP A 135 3.08 9.97 15.70
CA ASP A 135 3.92 11.02 15.14
C ASP A 135 3.97 10.92 13.62
N ASP A 136 4.03 12.08 12.96
CA ASP A 136 4.18 12.14 11.52
C ASP A 136 5.48 11.43 11.10
N ILE A 137 5.39 10.53 10.13
CA ILE A 137 6.53 9.85 9.56
C ILE A 137 6.87 10.53 8.24
N LYS A 138 8.12 11.01 8.12
CA LYS A 138 8.59 11.67 6.90
C LYS A 138 9.72 10.87 6.25
N ASP A 139 9.61 10.73 4.93
CA ASP A 139 10.62 10.14 4.04
C ASP A 139 11.15 8.76 4.51
N LEU A 140 10.28 7.93 5.09
CA LEU A 140 10.70 6.61 5.54
C LEU A 140 10.96 5.70 4.36
N ILE A 141 12.20 5.24 4.22
CA ILE A 141 12.56 4.22 3.24
C ILE A 141 12.22 2.85 3.80
N LEU A 142 11.39 2.13 3.03
CA LEU A 142 10.94 0.79 3.33
C LEU A 142 11.56 -0.20 2.35
N THR A 143 11.96 -1.35 2.85
CA THR A 143 12.47 -2.48 2.06
C THR A 143 11.54 -3.68 2.19
N LYS A 144 11.21 -4.32 1.06
CA LYS A 144 10.32 -5.48 1.05
C LYS A 144 10.97 -6.66 1.77
N GLU A 145 10.25 -7.24 2.73
CA GLU A 145 10.68 -8.47 3.39
C GLU A 145 10.60 -9.63 2.38
N LYS A 146 11.67 -10.40 2.25
CA LYS A 146 11.68 -11.56 1.36
C LYS A 146 10.66 -12.57 1.87
N SER A 147 9.73 -12.98 1.01
CA SER A 147 8.82 -14.07 1.34
C SER A 147 9.63 -15.36 1.41
N ASN A 148 9.86 -15.87 2.62
CA ASN A 148 10.34 -17.23 2.83
C ASN A 148 9.18 -18.19 2.54
N LYS A 149 8.87 -18.40 1.26
CA LYS A 149 8.01 -19.49 0.82
C LYS A 149 8.87 -20.61 0.26
#